data_AF-A0A2A5WC94-F1
#
_entry.id   AF-A0A2A5WC94-F1
#
_cell.length_a   1.000
_cell.length_b   1.000
_cell.length_c   1.000
_cell.angle_alpha   90.00
_cell.angle_beta   90.00
_cell.angle_gamma   90.00
#
_symmetry.space_group_name_H-M   'P 1'
#
loop_
_entity.id
_entity.type
_entity.pdbx_description
1 polymer ?
#
loop_
_entity_poly.entity_id
_entity_poly.type
_entity_poly.pdbx_seq_one_letter_code
_entity_poly.pdbx_strand_id
1 'polypeptide(L)'
;MKKADPVLNYEEFPHLCYDVVKIEKAELPSGGSNGTCYRYVVANSVSSVTGYRQGTKREVTQYCAALIVDLNLRTIPKKKV
;
A
#
# COMPACT_ATOMS: atom_id res chain seq x y z
N MET A 1 -4.97 -26.20 10.13
CA MET A 1 -6.14 -25.63 9.43
C MET A 1 -5.84 -24.16 9.16
N LYS A 2 -5.77 -23.70 7.90
CA LYS A 2 -5.65 -22.26 7.60
C LYS A 2 -7.00 -21.61 7.92
N LYS A 3 -7.03 -20.56 8.75
CA LYS A 3 -8.23 -19.74 8.96
C LYS A 3 -8.56 -19.06 7.62
N ALA A 4 -9.84 -19.01 7.26
CA ALA A 4 -10.28 -18.27 6.09
C ALA A 4 -9.91 -16.79 6.23
N ASP A 5 -9.49 -16.16 5.13
CA ASP A 5 -9.20 -14.74 5.11
C ASP A 5 -10.47 -13.94 5.45
N PRO A 6 -10.37 -12.88 6.27
CA PRO A 6 -11.53 -12.10 6.66
C PRO A 6 -12.10 -11.36 5.43
N VAL A 7 -13.41 -11.45 5.24
CA VAL A 7 -14.11 -10.67 4.22
C VAL A 7 -14.31 -9.25 4.73
N LEU A 8 -13.75 -8.27 4.02
CA LEU A 8 -13.84 -6.84 4.37
C LEU A 8 -15.08 -6.19 3.74
N ASN A 9 -15.65 -5.20 4.44
CA ASN A 9 -16.86 -4.51 4.03
C ASN A 9 -16.55 -3.29 3.13
N TYR A 10 -16.07 -3.56 1.93
CA TYR A 10 -15.74 -2.52 0.95
C TYR A 10 -16.96 -1.71 0.48
N GLU A 11 -18.16 -2.31 0.50
CA GLU A 11 -19.41 -1.70 0.02
C GLU A 11 -19.84 -0.53 0.92
N GLU A 12 -19.79 -0.71 2.24
CA GLU A 12 -20.19 0.33 3.19
C GLU A 12 -19.04 1.31 3.50
N PHE A 13 -17.78 0.87 3.33
CA PHE A 13 -16.59 1.65 3.68
C PHE A 13 -15.63 1.89 2.50
N PRO A 14 -16.10 2.32 1.31
CA PRO A 14 -15.22 2.51 0.15
C PRO A 14 -14.19 3.62 0.39
N HIS A 15 -14.55 4.63 1.18
CA HIS A 15 -13.69 5.75 1.56
C HIS A 15 -12.48 5.34 2.42
N LEU A 16 -12.49 4.13 3.01
CA LEU A 16 -11.38 3.58 3.76
C LEU A 16 -10.43 2.72 2.93
N CYS A 17 -10.80 2.37 1.68
CA CYS A 17 -9.98 1.56 0.81
C CYS A 17 -8.77 2.34 0.32
N TYR A 18 -7.57 1.82 0.63
CA TYR A 18 -6.34 2.37 0.11
C TYR A 18 -6.15 1.98 -1.36
N ASP A 19 -5.58 2.91 -2.13
CA ASP A 19 -5.09 2.68 -3.48
C ASP A 19 -3.75 3.40 -3.70
N VAL A 20 -3.03 3.03 -4.77
CA VAL A 20 -1.82 3.72 -5.20
C VAL A 20 -2.17 5.05 -5.85
N VAL A 21 -1.79 6.14 -5.19
CA VAL A 21 -1.94 7.49 -5.75
C VAL A 21 -0.77 7.82 -6.66
N LYS A 22 0.45 7.49 -6.25
CA LYS A 22 1.66 7.88 -6.98
C LYS A 22 2.81 6.92 -6.75
N ILE A 23 3.55 6.62 -7.81
CA ILE A 23 4.87 5.98 -7.73
C ILE A 23 5.78 6.74 -8.68
N GLU A 24 6.81 7.38 -8.13
CA GLU A 24 7.76 8.18 -8.89
C GLU A 24 9.19 7.87 -8.50
N LYS A 25 10.13 8.05 -9.45
CA LYS A 25 11.55 7.94 -9.14
C LYS A 25 11.91 9.03 -8.13
N ALA A 26 12.67 8.65 -7.12
CA ALA A 26 13.17 9.54 -6.09
C ALA A 26 14.69 9.45 -6.01
N GLU A 27 15.31 10.52 -5.55
CA GLU A 27 16.71 10.49 -5.20
C GLU A 27 16.91 9.61 -3.96
N LEU A 28 18.06 8.93 -3.89
CA LEU A 28 18.44 8.23 -2.68
C LEU A 28 18.79 9.28 -1.61
N PRO A 29 18.33 9.13 -0.36
CA PRO A 29 18.94 9.86 0.73
C PRO A 29 20.44 9.53 0.75
N SER A 30 21.26 10.57 0.88
CA SER A 30 22.72 10.54 0.72
C SER A 30 23.34 9.32 1.43
N GLY A 31 23.99 8.43 0.67
CA GLY A 31 24.65 7.22 1.19
C GLY A 31 24.00 5.88 0.79
N GLY A 32 22.93 5.87 0.00
CA GLY A 32 22.34 4.65 -0.54
C GLY A 32 23.22 3.97 -1.60
N SER A 33 23.31 2.64 -1.54
CA SER A 33 23.95 1.80 -2.55
C SER A 33 23.31 1.98 -3.94
N ASN A 34 24.12 1.84 -5.00
CA ASN A 34 23.72 1.95 -6.40
C ASN A 34 22.38 1.25 -6.68
N GLY A 35 21.31 2.03 -6.89
CA GLY A 35 19.97 1.51 -7.17
C GLY A 35 18.97 2.61 -7.46
N THR A 36 17.94 2.31 -8.26
CA THR A 36 16.84 3.27 -8.46
C THR A 36 15.94 3.25 -7.22
N CYS A 37 15.73 4.41 -6.61
CA CYS A 37 14.76 4.59 -5.54
C CYS A 37 13.44 5.09 -6.12
N TYR A 38 12.34 4.64 -5.55
CA TYR A 38 11.02 5.17 -5.84
C TYR A 38 10.34 5.63 -4.55
N ARG A 39 9.73 6.81 -4.62
CA ARG A 39 8.76 7.28 -3.65
C ARG A 39 7.39 6.80 -4.07
N TYR A 40 6.68 6.13 -3.16
CA TYR A 40 5.30 5.74 -3.36
C TYR A 40 4.38 6.48 -2.39
N VAL A 41 3.16 6.75 -2.84
CA VAL A 41 2.06 7.27 -2.02
C VAL A 41 0.86 6.35 -2.21
N VAL A 42 0.41 5.75 -1.11
CA VAL A 42 -0.89 5.06 -1.05
C VAL A 42 -1.82 5.86 -0.17
N ALA A 43 -3.08 5.99 -0.54
CA ALA A 43 -4.04 6.77 0.22
C ALA A 43 -5.45 6.21 0.10
N ASN A 44 -6.27 6.52 1.09
CA ASN A 44 -7.72 6.45 1.03
C ASN A 44 -8.29 7.87 1.17
N SER A 45 -9.60 8.03 1.39
CA SER A 45 -10.21 9.36 1.52
C SER A 45 -9.89 10.06 2.85
N VAL A 46 -9.30 9.36 3.82
CA VAL A 46 -9.09 9.85 5.20
C VAL A 46 -7.60 10.08 5.51
N SER A 47 -6.70 9.32 4.90
CA SER A 47 -5.27 9.32 5.21
C SER A 47 -4.41 8.90 4.03
N SER A 48 -3.14 9.33 4.05
CA SER A 48 -2.12 8.92 3.09
C SER A 48 -0.88 8.37 3.80
N VAL A 49 -0.21 7.44 3.13
CA VAL A 49 1.05 6.83 3.55
C VAL A 49 2.06 7.08 2.43
N THR A 50 3.13 7.78 2.77
CA THR A 50 4.28 7.97 1.87
C THR A 50 5.41 7.06 2.33
N GLY A 51 6.05 6.36 1.38
CA GLY A 51 7.26 5.61 1.66
C GLY A 51 8.25 5.64 0.50
N TYR A 52 9.44 5.14 0.78
CA TYR A 52 10.53 5.04 -0.18
C TYR A 52 10.99 3.59 -0.26
N ARG A 53 11.27 3.12 -1.47
CA ARG A 53 11.78 1.76 -1.68
C ARG A 53 12.71 1.72 -2.88
N GLN A 54 13.85 1.07 -2.69
CA GLN A 54 14.77 0.75 -3.78
C GLN A 54 14.27 -0.47 -4.57
N GLY A 55 14.54 -0.47 -5.87
CA GLY A 55 14.22 -1.57 -6.77
C GLY A 55 13.73 -1.06 -8.12
N THR A 56 13.19 -1.96 -8.92
CA THR A 56 12.50 -1.63 -10.15
C THR A 56 11.11 -1.07 -9.85
N LYS A 57 10.56 -0.26 -10.77
CA LYS A 57 9.17 0.23 -10.66
C LYS A 57 8.18 -0.92 -10.42
N ARG A 58 8.39 -2.06 -11.09
CA ARG A 58 7.55 -3.27 -10.95
C ARG A 58 7.57 -3.83 -9.54
N GLU A 59 8.75 -4.01 -8.94
CA GLU A 59 8.88 -4.51 -7.57
C GLU A 59 8.24 -3.56 -6.56
N VAL A 60 8.39 -2.25 -6.78
CA VAL A 60 7.76 -1.24 -5.91
C VAL A 60 6.24 -1.27 -6.04
N THR A 61 5.69 -1.41 -7.25
CA THR A 61 4.25 -1.58 -7.46
C THR A 61 3.71 -2.86 -6.80
N GLN A 62 4.42 -3.98 -6.92
CA GLN A 62 4.03 -5.24 -6.26
C GLN A 62 4.05 -5.10 -4.74
N TYR A 63 5.06 -4.40 -4.20
CA TYR A 63 5.11 -4.09 -2.79
C TYR A 63 3.93 -3.22 -2.35
N CYS A 64 3.57 -2.18 -3.10
CA CYS A 64 2.41 -1.35 -2.79
C CYS A 64 1.11 -2.15 -2.77
N ALA A 65 0.93 -3.11 -3.69
CA ALA A 65 -0.25 -3.98 -3.70
C ALA A 65 -0.35 -4.81 -2.41
N ALA A 66 0.75 -5.42 -1.96
CA ALA A 66 0.78 -6.15 -0.70
C ALA A 66 0.52 -5.24 0.51
N LEU A 67 1.13 -4.05 0.53
CA LEU A 67 0.93 -3.06 1.58
C LEU A 67 -0.53 -2.60 1.66
N ILE A 68 -1.20 -2.38 0.53
CA ILE A 68 -2.61 -1.99 0.49
C ILE A 68 -3.49 -3.07 1.09
N VAL A 69 -3.23 -4.35 0.81
CA VAL A 69 -3.95 -5.46 1.44
C VAL A 69 -3.81 -5.41 2.96
N ASP A 70 -2.58 -5.26 3.46
CA ASP A 70 -2.31 -5.17 4.90
C ASP A 70 -2.96 -3.95 5.56
N LEU A 71 -2.95 -2.79 4.90
CA LEU A 71 -3.60 -1.58 5.38
C LEU A 71 -5.13 -1.76 5.42
N ASN A 72 -5.71 -2.25 4.33
CA ASN A 72 -7.15 -2.49 4.23
C ASN A 72 -7.64 -3.49 5.30
N LEU A 73 -6.88 -4.55 5.59
CA LEU A 73 -7.18 -5.52 6.65
C LEU A 73 -7.23 -4.89 8.05
N ARG A 74 -6.46 -3.82 8.28
CA ARG A 74 -6.41 -3.11 9.57
C ARG A 74 -7.43 -1.99 9.67
N THR A 75 -7.82 -1.39 8.54
CA THR A 75 -8.65 -0.18 8.51
C THR A 75 -10.11 -0.47 8.19
N ILE A 76 -10.40 -1.39 7.27
CA ILE A 76 -11.77 -1.65 6.82
C ILE A 76 -12.45 -2.63 7.79
N PRO A 77 -13.65 -2.31 8.31
CA PRO A 77 -14.43 -3.24 9.11
C PRO A 77 -14.72 -4.55 8.36
N LYS A 78 -14.72 -5.67 9.09
CA LYS A 78 -15.09 -6.98 8.53
C LYS A 78 -16.60 -7.03 8.27
N LYS A 79 -17.03 -7.69 7.20
CA LYS A 79 -18.44 -8.03 7.02
C LYS A 79 -18.86 -8.96 8.16
N LYS A 80 -19.98 -8.63 8.82
CA LYS A 80 -20.64 -9.55 9.74
C LYS A 80 -21.28 -10.64 8.89
N VAL A 81 -20.85 -11.87 9.07
CA VAL A 81 -21.42 -13.06 8.44
C VAL A 81 -22.52 -13.61 9.33
#